data_AF-A0A958A3N6-F1
#
_entry.id   AF-A0A958A3N6-F1
#
_cell.length_a   1.000
_cell.length_b   1.000
_cell.length_c   1.000
_cell.angle_alpha   90.00
_cell.angle_beta   90.00
_cell.angle_gamma   90.00
#
_symmetry.space_group_name_H-M   'P 1'
#
loop_
_entity.id
_entity.type
_entity.pdbx_description
1 polymer ?
#
loop_
_entity_poly.entity_id
_entity_poly.type
_entity_poly.pdbx_seq_one_letter_code
_entity_poly.pdbx_strand_id
1 'polypeptide(L)'
;MRSNLISPIFYLDRIETPVSIHHGENDGTVPLQWSLDLCDDLQTLGKTVECFTYPGQPHTLQGESDQLFIQRMIDFFDRQRLAVR
;
A
#
# COMPACT_ATOMS: atom_id res chain seq x y z
N MET A 1 -6.94 -8.80 24.92
CA MET A 1 -6.76 -8.35 23.53
C MET A 1 -5.67 -9.19 22.87
N ARG A 2 -6.03 -10.26 22.14
CA ARG A 2 -5.06 -11.08 21.38
C ARG A 2 -4.80 -10.54 19.97
N SER A 3 -5.64 -9.61 19.50
CA SER A 3 -5.55 -8.94 18.20
C SER A 3 -4.24 -8.19 18.00
N ASN A 4 -3.67 -7.61 19.06
CA ASN A 4 -2.50 -6.75 18.94
C ASN A 4 -1.22 -7.49 18.54
N LEU A 5 -1.13 -8.79 18.84
CA LEU A 5 0.06 -9.59 18.51
C LEU A 5 0.12 -10.03 17.05
N ILE A 6 -1.00 -9.95 16.32
CA ILE A 6 -1.12 -10.45 14.95
C ILE A 6 -1.47 -9.36 13.94
N SER A 7 -1.88 -8.17 14.41
CA SER A 7 -2.18 -7.05 13.52
C SER A 7 -0.90 -6.26 13.21
N PRO A 8 -0.50 -6.13 11.93
CA PRO A 8 0.73 -5.41 11.56
C PRO A 8 0.75 -3.93 11.95
N ILE A 9 -0.43 -3.30 12.13
CA ILE A 9 -0.55 -1.87 12.43
C ILE A 9 0.14 -1.47 13.75
N PHE A 10 0.34 -2.41 14.67
CA PHE A 10 1.04 -2.15 15.94
C PHE A 10 2.56 -2.29 15.85
N TYR A 11 3.10 -2.51 14.65
CA TYR A 11 4.52 -2.80 14.42
C TYR A 11 5.10 -1.99 13.25
N LEU A 12 4.46 -0.89 12.85
CA LEU A 12 4.91 -0.05 11.73
C LEU A 12 6.29 0.57 11.99
N ASP A 13 6.66 0.76 13.25
CA ASP A 13 7.98 1.24 13.68
C ASP A 13 9.12 0.34 13.17
N ARG A 14 8.85 -0.97 13.02
CA ARG A 14 9.81 -2.00 12.58
C ARG A 14 10.03 -2.04 11.07
N ILE A 15 9.28 -1.26 10.29
CA ILE A 15 9.43 -1.23 8.84
C ILE A 15 10.71 -0.45 8.51
N GLU A 16 11.67 -1.11 7.89
CA GLU A 16 12.96 -0.53 7.44
C GLU A 16 13.06 -0.42 5.92
N THR A 17 12.10 -0.99 5.19
CA THR A 17 12.08 -1.03 3.73
C THR A 17 10.99 -0.13 3.16
N PRO A 18 11.14 0.38 1.93
CA PRO A 18 10.06 1.10 1.25
C PRO A 18 8.79 0.27 1.10
N VAL A 19 7.63 0.92 1.16
CA VAL A 19 6.30 0.30 1.07
C VAL A 19 5.52 0.92 -0.09
N SER A 20 4.79 0.09 -0.84
CA SER A 20 3.86 0.53 -1.89
C SER A 20 2.45 0.01 -1.59
N ILE A 21 1.49 0.92 -1.44
CA ILE A 21 0.10 0.64 -1.07
C ILE A 21 -0.83 0.94 -2.26
N HIS A 22 -1.73 0.02 -2.58
CA HIS A 22 -2.66 0.10 -3.69
C HIS A 22 -4.07 -0.30 -3.24
N HIS A 23 -5.09 0.51 -3.55
CA HIS A 23 -6.46 0.26 -3.10
C HIS A 23 -7.54 0.75 -4.10
N GLY A 24 -8.55 -0.08 -4.39
CA GLY A 24 -9.69 0.32 -5.24
C GLY A 24 -10.73 1.14 -4.48
N GLU A 25 -11.15 2.31 -4.97
CA GLU A 25 -12.02 3.21 -4.19
C GLU A 25 -13.41 2.64 -3.90
N ASN A 26 -13.88 1.68 -4.70
CA ASN A 26 -15.15 0.97 -4.54
C ASN A 26 -14.95 -0.46 -4.03
N ASP A 27 -13.88 -0.72 -3.27
CA ASP A 27 -13.67 -2.01 -2.62
C ASP A 27 -14.79 -2.30 -1.60
N GLY A 28 -15.62 -3.30 -1.91
CA GLY A 28 -16.72 -3.76 -1.05
C GLY A 28 -16.30 -4.79 0.01
N THR A 29 -15.03 -5.21 0.02
CA THR A 29 -14.48 -6.23 0.94
C THR A 29 -13.65 -5.61 2.04
N VAL A 30 -12.79 -4.65 1.68
CA VAL A 30 -11.88 -3.96 2.61
C VAL A 30 -12.15 -2.45 2.54
N PRO A 31 -12.39 -1.76 3.66
CA PRO A 31 -12.61 -0.31 3.65
C PRO A 31 -11.39 0.47 3.14
N LEU A 32 -11.59 1.36 2.18
CA LEU A 32 -10.56 2.28 1.67
C LEU A 32 -9.84 3.05 2.79
N GLN A 33 -10.60 3.50 3.79
CA GLN A 33 -10.08 4.29 4.91
C GLN A 33 -8.90 3.61 5.61
N TRP A 34 -8.88 2.27 5.70
CA TRP A 34 -7.79 1.56 6.36
C TRP A 34 -6.45 1.72 5.62
N SER A 35 -6.48 1.78 4.29
CA SER A 35 -5.26 2.06 3.52
C SER A 35 -4.85 3.52 3.58
N LEU A 36 -5.83 4.44 3.65
CA LEU A 36 -5.56 5.87 3.83
C LEU A 36 -4.92 6.15 5.20
N ASP A 37 -5.46 5.58 6.27
CA ASP A 37 -4.93 5.70 7.63
C ASP A 37 -3.50 5.10 7.72
N LEU A 38 -3.30 3.92 7.14
CA LEU A 38 -1.96 3.29 7.09
C LEU A 38 -0.95 4.16 6.34
N CYS A 39 -1.36 4.79 5.24
CA CYS A 39 -0.50 5.72 4.50
C CYS A 39 -0.10 6.93 5.34
N ASP A 40 -1.05 7.55 6.03
CA ASP A 40 -0.80 8.70 6.91
C ASP A 40 0.10 8.33 8.10
N ASP A 41 -0.14 7.17 8.72
CA ASP A 41 0.70 6.65 9.81
C ASP A 41 2.15 6.41 9.36
N LEU A 42 2.35 5.76 8.21
CA LEU A 42 3.68 5.50 7.66
C LEU A 42 4.40 6.80 7.29
N GLN A 43 3.69 7.77 6.70
CA GLN A 43 4.24 9.09 6.38
C GLN A 43 4.62 9.85 7.65
N THR A 44 3.75 9.85 8.67
CA THR A 44 4.00 10.48 9.98
C THR A 44 5.20 9.88 10.68
N LEU A 45 5.42 8.56 10.55
CA LEU A 45 6.59 7.86 11.06
C LEU A 45 7.87 8.07 10.22
N GLY A 46 7.80 8.87 9.15
CA GLY A 46 8.93 9.14 8.26
C GLY A 46 9.36 7.93 7.43
N LYS A 47 8.47 6.95 7.24
CA LYS A 47 8.75 5.77 6.41
C LYS A 47 8.66 6.13 4.93
N THR A 48 9.50 5.51 4.10
CA THR A 48 9.41 5.63 2.65
C THR A 48 8.18 4.86 2.16
N VAL A 49 7.12 5.57 1.77
CA VAL A 49 5.88 4.96 1.31
C VAL A 49 5.33 5.68 0.08
N GLU A 50 4.81 4.91 -0.88
CA GLU A 50 3.96 5.40 -1.96
C GLU A 50 2.56 4.80 -1.84
N CYS A 51 1.54 5.61 -2.12
CA CYS A 51 0.15 5.27 -1.90
C CYS A 51 -0.69 5.63 -3.11
N PHE A 52 -1.46 4.65 -3.60
CA PHE A 52 -2.27 4.80 -4.80
C PHE A 52 -3.70 4.32 -4.56
N THR A 53 -4.67 5.18 -4.86
CA THR A 53 -6.06 4.79 -5.02
C THR A 53 -6.43 4.63 -6.49
N TYR A 54 -7.42 3.79 -6.77
CA TYR A 54 -7.91 3.53 -8.11
C TYR A 54 -9.39 3.90 -8.20
N PRO A 55 -9.74 5.04 -8.81
CA PRO A 55 -11.10 5.54 -8.86
C PRO A 55 -12.09 4.54 -9.44
N GLY A 56 -13.18 4.33 -8.72
CA GLY A 56 -14.27 3.45 -9.12
C GLY A 56 -13.95 1.95 -9.12
N GLN A 57 -12.72 1.54 -8.82
CA GLN A 57 -12.31 0.14 -8.92
C GLN A 57 -12.77 -0.68 -7.70
N PRO A 58 -13.17 -1.96 -7.91
CA PRO A 58 -13.55 -2.85 -6.82
C PRO A 58 -12.30 -3.52 -6.19
N HIS A 59 -12.54 -4.51 -5.31
CA HIS A 59 -11.49 -5.24 -4.58
C HIS A 59 -10.38 -5.81 -5.47
N THR A 60 -10.77 -6.42 -6.59
CA THR A 60 -9.82 -6.81 -7.65
C THR A 60 -9.86 -5.75 -8.73
N LEU A 61 -8.74 -5.07 -8.97
CA LEU A 61 -8.61 -4.07 -10.02
C LEU A 61 -8.86 -4.69 -11.40
N GLN A 62 -9.42 -3.90 -12.33
CA GLN A 62 -9.82 -4.38 -13.65
C GLN A 62 -9.42 -3.39 -14.74
N GLY A 63 -9.34 -3.89 -15.98
CA GLY A 63 -9.10 -3.07 -17.17
C GLY A 63 -7.82 -2.25 -17.07
N GLU A 64 -7.91 -0.97 -17.42
CA GLU A 64 -6.76 -0.05 -17.43
C GLU A 64 -6.16 0.18 -16.03
N SER A 65 -6.98 0.08 -14.98
CA SER A 65 -6.49 0.23 -13.61
C SER A 65 -5.60 -0.93 -13.18
N ASP A 66 -5.90 -2.15 -13.62
CA ASP A 66 -5.06 -3.33 -13.38
C ASP A 66 -3.71 -3.21 -14.12
N GLN A 67 -3.74 -2.76 -15.38
CA GLN A 67 -2.52 -2.50 -16.14
C GLN A 67 -1.65 -1.42 -15.48
N LEU A 68 -2.27 -0.34 -15.00
CA LEU A 68 -1.57 0.72 -14.28
C LEU A 68 -1.01 0.23 -12.93
N PHE A 69 -1.74 -0.63 -12.22
CA PHE A 69 -1.25 -1.29 -11.00
C PHE A 69 -0.02 -2.14 -11.26
N ILE A 70 -0.07 -3.01 -12.28
CA ILE A 70 1.07 -3.84 -12.67
C ILE A 70 2.28 -2.97 -13.03
N GLN A 71 2.08 -1.90 -13.81
CA GLN A 71 3.16 -0.99 -14.18
C GLN A 71 3.80 -0.33 -12.95
N ARG A 72 2.98 0.22 -12.04
CA ARG A 72 3.49 0.85 -10.81
C ARG A 72 4.26 -0.13 -9.93
N MET A 73 3.80 -1.38 -9.83
CA MET A 73 4.50 -2.44 -9.11
C MET A 73 5.87 -2.74 -9.75
N ILE A 74 5.96 -2.86 -11.07
CA ILE A 74 7.22 -3.04 -11.79
C ILE A 74 8.16 -1.86 -11.50
N ASP A 75 7.68 -0.63 -11.67
CA ASP A 75 8.48 0.57 -11.46
C ASP A 75 8.98 0.67 -10.01
N PHE A 76 8.15 0.30 -9.04
CA PHE A 76 8.53 0.26 -7.63
C PHE A 76 9.71 -0.70 -7.41
N PHE A 77 9.59 -1.95 -7.87
CA PHE A 77 10.65 -2.94 -7.69
C PHE A 77 11.91 -2.60 -8.49
N ASP A 78 11.79 -2.00 -9.67
CA ASP A 78 12.96 -1.54 -10.44
C ASP A 78 13.70 -0.41 -9.70
N ARG A 79 12.99 0.55 -9.10
CA ARG A 79 13.61 1.55 -8.21
C ARG A 79 14.33 0.90 -7.02
N GLN A 80 13.70 -0.08 -6.37
CA GLN A 80 14.32 -0.76 -5.22
C GLN A 80 15.52 -1.63 -5.62
N ARG A 81 15.50 -2.28 -6.78
CA ARG A 81 16.64 -3.04 -7.31
C ARG A 81 17.85 -2.15 -7.58
N LEU A 82 17.63 -0.93 -8.06
CA LEU A 82 18.68 0.04 -8.31
C LEU A 82 19.26 0.61 -7.01
N ALA A 83 18.46 0.72 -5.95
CA ALA A 83 18.89 1.24 -4.65
C ALA A 83 19.79 0.28 -3.85
N VAL A 84 19.84 -1.01 -4.20
CA VAL A 84 20.63 -2.06 -3.51
C VAL A 84 21.92 -2.42 -4.27
N ARG A 85 22.25 -1.70 -5.34
CA ARG A 85 23.53 -1.79 -6.04
C ARG A 85 24.45 -0.66 -5.61
#